data_AF-A0A1H9X923-F1
#
_entry.id   AF-A0A1H9X923-F1
#
_cell.length_a   1.000
_cell.length_b   1.000
_cell.length_c   1.000
_cell.angle_alpha   90.00
_cell.angle_beta   90.00
_cell.angle_gamma   90.00
#
_symmetry.space_group_name_H-M   'P 1'
#
loop_
_entity.id
_entity.type
_entity.pdbx_description
1 polymer ?
#
loop_
_entity_poly.entity_id
_entity_poly.type
_entity_poly.pdbx_seq_one_letter_code
_entity_poly.pdbx_strand_id
1 'polypeptide(L)' 'IFIERLWRSLKYECVYLHAWETGSQARAGLRTWFDFYNHRRPHAALHGRPPDMVYRTGTTIMQTDQETRRVA' A
#
# COMPACT_ATOMS: atom_id res chain seq x y z
N ILE A 1 11.16 6.70 5.18
CA ILE A 1 10.84 5.49 5.99
C ILE A 1 9.78 4.56 5.35
N PHE A 2 8.60 5.04 4.93
CA PHE A 2 7.53 4.16 4.39
C PHE A 2 7.92 3.53 3.03
N ILE A 3 8.42 4.34 2.10
CA ILE A 3 8.88 3.90 0.78
C ILE A 3 10.08 2.95 0.89
N GLU A 4 11.01 3.21 1.82
CA GLU A 4 12.18 2.35 2.03
C GLU A 4 11.79 0.96 2.56
N ARG A 5 10.88 0.87 3.54
CA ARG A 5 10.37 -0.42 4.04
C ARG A 5 9.57 -1.17 2.97
N LEU A 6 8.77 -0.46 2.18
CA LEU A 6 8.06 -1.03 1.03
C LEU A 6 9.04 -1.69 0.06
N TRP A 7 10.06 -0.95 -0.41
CA TRP A 7 11.04 -1.48 -1.37
C TRP A 7 11.86 -2.64 -0.81
N ARG A 8 12.21 -2.60 0.48
CA ARG A 8 12.88 -3.74 1.12
C ARG A 8 12.01 -4.99 1.05
N SER A 9 10.75 -4.89 1.50
CA SER A 9 9.83 -6.03 1.46
C SER A 9 9.57 -6.52 0.03
N LEU A 10 9.35 -5.62 -0.94
CA LEU A 10 9.08 -6.01 -2.31
C LEU A 10 10.22 -6.82 -2.94
N LYS A 11 11.47 -6.41 -2.70
CA LYS A 11 12.63 -7.12 -3.25
C LYS A 11 12.75 -8.53 -2.69
N TYR A 12 12.69 -8.69 -1.37
CA TYR A 12 12.92 -9.98 -0.73
C TYR A 12 11.73 -10.94 -0.76
N GLU A 13 10.51 -10.40 -0.78
CA GLU A 13 9.28 -11.21 -0.69
C GLU A 13 8.65 -11.46 -2.07
N CYS A 14 9.08 -10.77 -3.13
CA CYS A 14 8.56 -10.95 -4.49
C CYS A 14 9.69 -11.04 -5.52
N VAL A 15 10.43 -9.96 -5.75
CA VAL A 15 11.33 -9.87 -6.92
C VAL A 15 12.44 -10.93 -6.89
N TYR A 16 13.06 -11.18 -5.75
CA TYR A 16 14.15 -12.15 -5.65
C TYR A 16 13.69 -13.61 -5.59
N LEU A 17 12.40 -13.85 -5.34
CA LEU A 17 11.84 -15.20 -5.29
C LEU A 17 11.33 -15.69 -6.65
N HIS A 18 11.18 -14.79 -7.63
CA HIS A 18 10.58 -15.11 -8.92
C HIS A 18 11.55 -14.83 -10.07
N ALA A 19 11.77 -15.83 -10.92
CA ALA A 19 12.45 -15.68 -12.19
C ALA A 19 11.41 -15.53 -13.30
N TRP A 20 10.91 -14.32 -13.52
CA TRP A 20 9.93 -14.07 -14.59
C TRP A 20 10.59 -14.13 -15.97
N GLU A 21 9.94 -14.81 -16.90
CA GLU A 21 10.42 -14.92 -18.29
C GLU A 21 10.03 -13.70 -19.11
N THR A 22 8.93 -13.04 -18.73
CA THR A 22 8.38 -11.88 -19.46
C THR A 22 8.03 -10.72 -18.55
N GLY A 23 8.07 -9.50 -19.10
CA GLY A 23 7.62 -8.30 -18.40
C GLY A 23 6.14 -8.35 -17.99
N SER A 24 5.30 -9.04 -18.76
CA SER A 24 3.87 -9.21 -18.45
C SER A 24 3.66 -10.06 -17.19
N GLN A 25 4.42 -11.16 -17.04
CA GLN A 25 4.42 -11.97 -15.83
C GLN A 25 4.92 -11.18 -14.62
N ALA A 26 6.00 -10.42 -14.79
CA ALA A 26 6.51 -9.54 -13.75
C ALA A 26 5.45 -8.53 -13.30
N ARG A 27 4.76 -7.90 -14.25
CA ARG A 27 3.70 -6.92 -13.96
C ARG A 27 2.52 -7.53 -13.19
N ALA A 28 2.11 -8.75 -13.56
CA ALA A 28 1.04 -9.46 -12.86
C ALA A 28 1.44 -9.87 -11.44
N GLY A 29 2.67 -10.38 -11.26
CA GLY A 29 3.22 -10.72 -9.94
C GLY A 29 3.35 -9.50 -9.03
N LEU A 30 3.88 -8.40 -9.55
CA LEU A 30 3.98 -7.14 -8.82
C LEU A 30 2.60 -6.62 -8.41
N ARG A 31 1.61 -6.60 -9.32
CA ARG A 31 0.23 -6.18 -9.01
C ARG A 31 -0.36 -6.98 -7.86
N THR A 32 -0.21 -8.31 -7.90
CA THR A 32 -0.72 -9.20 -6.85
C THR A 32 -0.04 -8.91 -5.51
N TRP A 33 1.28 -8.70 -5.52
CA TRP A 33 2.02 -8.38 -4.31
C TRP A 33 1.64 -7.02 -3.72
N PHE A 34 1.43 -6.00 -4.54
CA PHE A 34 0.98 -4.68 -4.09
C PHE A 34 -0.44 -4.70 -3.51
N ASP A 35 -1.35 -5.49 -4.09
CA ASP A 35 -2.71 -5.70 -3.54
C ASP A 35 -2.62 -6.26 -2.10
N PHE A 36 -1.81 -7.30 -1.93
CA PHE A 36 -1.55 -7.88 -0.61
C PHE A 36 -0.94 -6.85 0.36
N TYR A 37 0.11 -6.14 -0.05
CA TYR A 37 0.81 -5.18 0.80
C TYR A 37 -0.10 -4.04 1.28
N ASN A 38 -0.94 -3.52 0.38
CA ASN A 38 -1.77 -2.34 0.64
C ASN A 38 -3.09 -2.66 1.35
N HIS A 39 -3.68 -3.85 1.11
CA HIS A 39 -5.02 -4.16 1.61
C HIS A 39 -5.05 -5.24 2.70
N ARG A 40 -4.03 -6.10 2.78
CA ARG A 40 -4.09 -7.29 3.65
C ARG A 40 -2.95 -7.38 4.65
N ARG A 41 -1.78 -6.80 4.34
CA ARG A 41 -0.62 -6.91 5.21
C ARG A 41 -0.82 -6.10 6.51
N PRO A 42 -0.70 -6.72 7.70
CA PRO A 42 -0.73 -5.99 8.95
C PRO A 42 0.58 -5.23 9.15
N HIS A 43 0.51 -3.92 9.43
CA HIS A 43 1.69 -3.11 9.74
C HIS A 43 1.69 -2.72 11.20
N ALA A 44 2.71 -3.15 11.96
CA ALA A 44 2.83 -2.82 13.39
C ALA A 44 2.84 -1.31 13.66
N ALA A 45 3.47 -0.53 12.77
CA ALA A 45 3.47 0.93 12.84
C ALA A 45 2.07 1.56 12.62
N LEU A 46 1.11 0.79 12.09
CA LEU A 46 -0.28 1.20 11.83
C LEU A 46 -1.26 0.47 12.76
N HIS A 47 -0.81 0.00 13.93
CA HIS A 47 -1.59 -0.82 14.88
C HIS A 47 -2.17 -2.09 14.25
N GLY A 48 -1.39 -2.73 13.36
CA GLY A 48 -1.82 -3.95 12.66
C GLY A 48 -2.77 -3.71 11.50
N ARG A 49 -3.15 -2.45 11.20
CA ARG A 49 -3.98 -2.13 10.05
C ARG A 49 -3.17 -2.07 8.75
N PRO A 50 -3.77 -2.39 7.60
CA PRO A 50 -3.15 -2.24 6.31
C PRO A 50 -3.14 -0.76 5.90
N PRO A 51 -2.23 -0.35 4.99
CA PRO A 51 -2.04 1.04 4.61
C PRO A 51 -3.31 1.68 4.03
N ASP A 52 -4.06 0.94 3.20
CA ASP A 52 -5.29 1.44 2.58
C ASP A 52 -6.33 1.88 3.62
N MET A 53 -6.48 1.14 4.72
CA MET A 53 -7.40 1.53 5.81
C MET A 53 -7.00 2.85 6.47
N VAL A 54 -5.70 3.11 6.62
CA VAL A 54 -5.21 4.33 7.29
C VAL A 54 -5.27 5.53 6.36
N TYR A 55 -4.80 5.39 5.13
CA TYR A 55 -4.72 6.51 4.20
C TYR A 55 -6.07 6.87 3.57
N ARG A 56 -6.93 5.89 3.28
CA ARG A 56 -8.28 6.17 2.77
C ARG A 56 -9.12 6.92 3.80
N THR A 57 -9.02 6.54 5.07
CA THR A 57 -9.72 7.23 6.18
C THR A 57 -9.19 8.64 6.38
N GLY A 58 -7.86 8.85 6.29
CA GLY A 58 -7.25 10.18 6.40
C GLY A 58 -7.74 11.15 5.33
N THR A 59 -7.90 10.69 4.08
CA THR A 59 -8.44 11.51 2.98
C THR A 59 -9.90 11.89 3.23
N THR A 60 -10.75 10.97 3.68
CA THR A 60 -12.16 11.26 4.00
C THR A 60 -12.30 12.29 5.11
N ILE A 61 -11.51 12.19 6.19
CA ILE A 61 -11.53 13.14 7.31
C ILE A 61 -11.10 14.54 6.84
N MET A 62 -10.06 14.65 6.00
CA MET A 62 -9.60 15.92 5.46
C MET A 62 -10.61 16.56 4.50
N GLN A 63 -11.33 15.77 3.70
CA GLN A 63 -12.39 16.27 2.82
C GLN A 63 -13.61 16.76 3.59
N THR A 64 -13.99 16.05 4.66
CA THR A 64 -15.14 16.42 5.52
C THR A 64 -14.87 17.73 6.26
N ASP A 65 -13.64 17.93 6.76
CA ASP A 65 -13.21 19.18 7.39
C ASP A 65 -13.19 20.36 6.40
N GLN A 66 -12.68 20.14 5.19
CA GLN A 66 -12.68 21.13 4.11
C GLN A 66 -14.10 21.53 3.67
N GLU A 67 -15.04 20.59 3.63
CA GLU A 67 -16.44 20.84 3.26
C GLU A 67 -17.19 21.57 4.38
N THR A 68 -17.02 21.15 5.63
CA THR A 68 -17.60 21.79 6.82
C THR A 68 -17.15 23.26 6.95
N ARG A 69 -15.89 23.56 6.61
CA ARG A 69 -15.33 24.92 6.65
C ARG A 69 -15.73 25.81 5.47
N ARG A 70 -16.30 25.25 4.40
CA ARG A 70 -16.78 26.00 3.22
C ARG A 70 -18.27 26.38 3.31
N VAL A 71 -19.03 25.72 4.19
CA VAL A 71 -20.48 25.94 4.38
C VAL A 71 -20.81 26.86 5.58
N ALA A 72 -19.79 27.31 6.32
CA ALA A 72 -19.88 28.29 7.41
C ALA A 72 -19.28 29.63 6.98
#